data_AF-A0A9E2UIC6-F1
#
_entry.id   AF-A0A9E2UIC6-F1
#
_cell.length_a   1.000
_cell.length_b   1.000
_cell.length_c   1.000
_cell.angle_alpha   90.00
_cell.angle_beta   90.00
_cell.angle_gamma   90.00
#
_symmetry.space_group_name_H-M   'P 1'
#
loop_
_entity.id
_entity.type
_entity.pdbx_description
1 polymer ?
#
loop_
_entity_poly.entity_id
_entity_poly.type
_entity_poly.pdbx_seq_one_letter_code
_entity_poly.pdbx_strand_id
1 'polypeptide(L)'
;MKQISPPATAAEIIEIVRPFDDSVLMRIVETEATPAEVLEAFTWAIADDQMGTELEHGARGVVGLVYDILRREEAESDERR
;
A
#
# COMPACT_ATOMS: atom_id res chain seq x y z
N MET A 1 -7.74 -6.99 -20.64
CA MET A 1 -7.24 -5.65 -21.01
C MET A 1 -6.68 -5.03 -19.74
N LYS A 2 -5.40 -4.71 -19.67
CA LYS A 2 -4.85 -4.01 -18.50
C LYS A 2 -5.35 -2.57 -18.60
N GLN A 3 -6.33 -2.21 -17.78
CA GLN A 3 -6.89 -0.87 -17.76
C GLN A 3 -5.73 0.07 -17.44
N ILE A 4 -5.38 0.96 -18.37
CA ILE A 4 -4.33 1.96 -18.15
C ILE A 4 -4.99 3.06 -17.33
N SER A 5 -5.14 2.80 -16.03
CA SER A 5 -5.58 3.80 -15.08
C SER A 5 -4.40 4.75 -14.82
N PRO A 6 -4.66 6.06 -14.65
CA PRO A 6 -3.61 6.98 -14.22
C PRO A 6 -3.10 6.58 -12.82
N PRO A 7 -1.85 6.95 -12.49
CA PRO A 7 -1.35 6.86 -11.12
C PRO A 7 -2.29 7.57 -10.14
N ALA A 8 -2.44 6.99 -8.95
CA ALA A 8 -3.24 7.54 -7.88
C ALA A 8 -2.61 8.84 -7.37
N THR A 9 -3.46 9.84 -7.15
CA THR A 9 -3.08 11.07 -6.47
C THR A 9 -3.01 10.86 -4.95
N ALA A 10 -2.30 11.73 -4.23
CA ALA A 10 -2.26 11.69 -2.77
C ALA A 10 -3.66 11.74 -2.13
N ALA A 11 -4.58 12.50 -2.72
CA ALA A 11 -5.96 12.57 -2.26
C ALA A 11 -6.70 11.22 -2.41
N GLU A 12 -6.54 10.54 -3.55
CA GLU A 12 -7.13 9.21 -3.77
C GLU A 12 -6.52 8.15 -2.87
N ILE A 13 -5.20 8.23 -2.62
CA ILE A 13 -4.50 7.32 -1.72
C ILE A 13 -5.04 7.49 -0.29
N ILE A 14 -5.18 8.72 0.22
CA ILE A 14 -5.76 9.00 1.55
C ILE A 14 -7.13 8.35 1.73
N GLU A 15 -7.99 8.43 0.71
CA GLU A 15 -9.33 7.83 0.75
C GLU A 15 -9.28 6.29 0.87
N ILE A 16 -8.25 5.65 0.30
CA ILE A 16 -8.08 4.19 0.30
C ILE A 16 -7.45 3.70 1.61
N VAL A 17 -6.31 4.27 1.99
CA VAL A 17 -5.47 3.73 3.08
C VAL A 17 -5.77 4.34 4.45
N ARG A 18 -6.68 5.34 4.54
CA ARG A 18 -7.01 6.10 5.78
C ARG A 18 -5.77 6.89 6.27
N PRO A 19 -5.83 7.72 7.34
CA PRO A 19 -4.84 8.80 7.52
C PRO A 19 -3.50 8.23 7.96
N PHE A 20 -2.67 7.92 6.97
CA PHE A 20 -1.25 7.79 7.08
C PHE A 20 -0.60 9.17 6.97
N ASP A 21 0.60 9.28 7.53
CA ASP A 21 1.38 10.51 7.46
C ASP A 21 1.70 10.89 6.00
N ASP A 22 1.82 12.20 5.74
CA ASP A 22 2.14 12.75 4.41
C ASP A 22 3.42 12.14 3.82
N SER A 23 4.37 11.74 4.66
CA SER A 23 5.61 11.05 4.27
C SER A 23 5.34 9.69 3.61
N VAL A 24 4.38 8.93 4.14
CA VAL A 24 3.97 7.62 3.63
C VAL A 24 3.23 7.79 2.32
N LEU A 25 2.32 8.77 2.28
CA LEU A 25 1.55 9.10 1.08
C LEU A 25 2.46 9.52 -0.08
N MET A 26 3.48 10.35 0.17
CA MET A 26 4.47 10.72 -0.85
C MET A 26 5.21 9.50 -1.40
N ARG A 27 5.64 8.57 -0.52
CA ARG A 27 6.33 7.35 -0.94
C ARG A 27 5.43 6.46 -1.80
N ILE A 28 4.14 6.38 -1.52
CA ILE A 28 3.18 5.62 -2.35
C ILE A 28 2.99 6.31 -3.70
N VAL A 29 2.86 7.65 -3.74
CA VAL A 29 2.77 8.41 -5.01
C VAL A 29 4.00 8.19 -5.89
N GLU A 30 5.20 8.14 -5.32
CA GLU A 30 6.45 7.89 -6.04
C GLU A 30 6.52 6.51 -6.72
N THR A 31 5.70 5.54 -6.28
CA THR A 31 5.61 4.22 -6.93
C THR A 31 4.81 4.24 -8.24
N GLU A 32 4.15 5.37 -8.55
CA GLU A 32 3.21 5.52 -9.67
C GLU A 32 2.06 4.48 -9.67
N ALA A 33 1.72 3.95 -8.48
CA ALA A 33 0.64 2.99 -8.31
C ALA A 33 -0.71 3.56 -8.73
N THR A 34 -1.48 2.77 -9.45
CA THR A 34 -2.88 3.08 -9.73
C THR A 34 -3.74 2.91 -8.48
N PRO A 35 -4.92 3.54 -8.39
CA PRO A 35 -5.80 3.37 -7.22
C PRO A 35 -6.16 1.90 -6.95
N ALA A 36 -6.28 1.09 -7.99
CA ALA A 36 -6.55 -0.35 -7.87
C ALA A 36 -5.37 -1.11 -7.23
N GLU A 37 -4.14 -0.79 -7.62
CA GLU A 37 -2.93 -1.39 -7.07
C GLU A 37 -2.70 -0.97 -5.60
N VAL A 38 -3.02 0.28 -5.26
CA VAL A 38 -2.99 0.78 -3.87
C VAL A 38 -4.02 0.04 -3.01
N LEU A 39 -5.25 -0.11 -3.50
CA LEU A 39 -6.32 -0.84 -2.79
C LEU A 39 -5.97 -2.32 -2.61
N GLU A 40 -5.39 -2.96 -3.64
CA GLU A 40 -4.94 -4.35 -3.56
C GLU A 40 -3.85 -4.52 -2.50
N ALA A 41 -2.81 -3.68 -2.53
CA ALA A 41 -1.73 -3.69 -1.54
C ALA A 41 -2.25 -3.47 -0.10
N PHE A 42 -3.18 -2.51 0.08
CA PHE A 42 -3.79 -2.26 1.38
C PHE A 42 -4.64 -3.43 1.86
N THR A 43 -5.41 -4.05 0.96
CA THR A 43 -6.21 -5.24 1.27
C THR A 43 -5.32 -6.39 1.74
N TRP A 44 -4.14 -6.55 1.13
CA TRP A 44 -3.15 -7.54 1.59
C TRP A 44 -2.60 -7.19 2.96
N ALA A 45 -2.20 -5.93 3.20
CA ALA A 45 -1.66 -5.49 4.49
C ALA A 45 -2.61 -5.80 5.65
N ILE A 46 -3.90 -5.47 5.50
CA ILE A 46 -4.91 -5.73 6.55
C ILE A 46 -5.33 -7.21 6.68
N ALA A 47 -5.19 -8.00 5.61
CA ALA A 47 -5.58 -9.42 5.60
C ALA A 47 -4.47 -10.30 6.19
N ASP A 48 -3.21 -9.98 5.92
CA ASP A 48 -2.02 -10.66 6.46
C ASP A 48 -1.91 -10.48 7.98
N ASP A 49 -2.46 -9.37 8.49
CA ASP A 49 -2.61 -9.13 9.93
C ASP A 49 -3.63 -10.07 10.61
N GLN A 50 -4.55 -10.68 9.85
CA GLN A 50 -5.58 -11.59 10.38
C GLN A 50 -5.28 -13.07 10.14
N MET A 51 -4.37 -13.38 9.22
CA MET A 51 -3.94 -14.74 8.94
C MET A 51 -2.45 -14.70 8.67
N GLY A 52 -1.63 -15.36 9.50
CA GLY A 52 -0.20 -15.58 9.28
C GLY A 52 0.04 -16.46 8.05
N THR A 53 -0.35 -15.95 6.89
CA THR A 53 -0.26 -16.58 5.58
C THR A 53 0.78 -15.82 4.79
N GLU A 54 2.03 -16.23 5.05
CA GLU A 54 3.14 -16.15 4.11
C GLU A 54 2.75 -16.90 2.81
N LEU A 55 1.88 -16.27 2.01
CA LEU A 55 1.41 -16.80 0.75
C LEU A 55 1.72 -15.75 -0.30
N GLU A 56 2.89 -15.93 -0.93
CA GLU A 56 3.14 -15.82 -2.38
C GLU A 56 2.43 -14.68 -3.15
N HIS A 57 2.07 -13.58 -2.51
CA HIS A 57 1.63 -12.36 -3.15
C HIS A 57 2.87 -11.78 -3.81
N GLY A 58 3.06 -12.12 -5.08
CA GLY A 58 4.28 -11.86 -5.81
C GLY A 58 4.78 -10.44 -5.56
N ALA A 59 5.84 -10.32 -4.75
CA ALA A 59 6.56 -9.10 -4.40
C ALA A 59 7.31 -8.53 -5.62
N ARG A 60 6.66 -8.50 -6.77
CA ARG A 60 7.21 -8.11 -8.06
C ARG A 60 6.23 -7.16 -8.73
N GLY A 61 6.60 -5.89 -8.74
CA GLY A 61 5.82 -4.82 -9.33
C GLY A 61 5.34 -3.81 -8.29
N VAL A 62 4.49 -2.89 -8.76
CA VAL A 62 4.09 -1.71 -8.00
C VAL A 62 3.28 -2.05 -6.76
N VAL A 63 2.39 -3.06 -6.82
CA VAL A 63 1.60 -3.54 -5.67
C VAL A 63 2.50 -3.97 -4.50
N GLY A 64 3.57 -4.73 -4.77
CA GLY A 64 4.52 -5.17 -3.75
C GLY A 64 5.27 -4.00 -3.11
N LEU A 65 5.66 -3.00 -3.90
CA LEU A 65 6.32 -1.79 -3.38
C LEU A 65 5.39 -1.01 -2.44
N VAL A 66 4.11 -0.87 -2.79
CA VAL A 66 3.12 -0.21 -1.92
C VAL A 66 2.90 -1.01 -0.63
N TYR A 67 2.78 -2.35 -0.73
CA TYR A 67 2.64 -3.22 0.43
C TYR A 67 3.81 -3.07 1.42
N ASP A 68 5.06 -3.07 0.92
CA ASP A 68 6.25 -2.90 1.75
C ASP A 68 6.28 -1.53 2.46
N ILE A 69 5.82 -0.46 1.80
CA ILE A 69 5.72 0.87 2.41
C ILE A 69 4.73 0.85 3.58
N LEU A 70 3.55 0.27 3.38
CA LEU A 70 2.50 0.20 4.40
C LEU A 70 2.92 -0.64 5.60
N ARG A 71 3.51 -1.82 5.38
CA ARG A 71 4.01 -2.71 6.45
C ARG A 71 5.10 -2.08 7.29
N ARG A 72 5.98 -1.31 6.64
CA ARG A 72 7.06 -0.62 7.33
C ARG A 72 6.53 0.49 8.24
N GLU A 73 5.55 1.26 7.77
CA GLU A 73 4.93 2.31 8.57
C GLU A 73 4.21 1.76 9.81
N GLU A 74 3.50 0.65 9.66
CA GLU A 74 2.84 -0.06 10.76
C GLU A 74 3.85 -0.54 11.81
N ALA A 75 4.96 -1.15 11.39
CA ALA A 75 6.03 -1.55 12.30
C ALA A 75 6.69 -0.36 13.02
N GLU A 76 6.96 0.74 12.29
CA GLU A 76 7.53 1.98 12.87
C GLU A 76 6.54 2.67 13.83
N SER A 77 5.23 2.51 13.62
CA SER A 77 4.17 3.02 14.50
C SER A 77 4.04 2.20 15.78
N ASP A 78 4.14 0.86 15.70
CA ASP A 78 4.07 -0.03 16.86
C ASP A 78 5.28 0.12 17.80
N GLU A 79 6.48 0.36 17.26
CA GLU A 79 7.69 0.64 18.06
C GLU A 79 7.62 1.98 18.84
N ARG A 80 6.74 2.89 18.42
CA ARG A 80 6.53 4.21 19.05
C ARG A 80 5.45 4.22 20.14
N ARG A 81 4.77 3.09 20.39
CA ARG A 81 3.68 2.95 21.37
C ARG A 81 4.17 2.36 22.69
#